data_AF-A0A433QXV7-F1
#
_entry.id   AF-A0A433QXV7-F1
#
_cell.length_a   1.000
_cell.length_b   1.000
_cell.length_c   1.000
_cell.angle_alpha   90.00
_cell.angle_beta   90.00
_cell.angle_gamma   90.00
#
_symmetry.space_group_name_H-M   'P 1'
#
loop_
_entity.id
_entity.type
_entity.pdbx_description
1 polymer ?
#
loop_
_entity_poly.entity_id
_entity_poly.type
_entity_poly.pdbx_seq_one_letter_code
_entity_poly.pdbx_strand_id
1 'polypeptide(L)'
;MTNSPEITPPTPISPIDKELQRDEEKTAFLIAGYARYKCPYVWLRSNHRKLVQLPDNEELDADIPLKLDTTALWKTQDIRLWDIIAEIITLTLTPSPPNPFEVDTYYFETLPLEECVTTTGAMIDFLQRVWVNAKEDCNYGNRVLEDVKNLQIRHFNAFEELHELAVAHRDNMVKAGSPVVEGGMGFGHRPRPPPLSVNAERIQLGILDLSLRKGVSGSRPQKLKV
;
A
#
# COMPACT_ATOMS: atom_id res chain seq x y z
N MET A 1 4.17 -54.33 17.32
CA MET A 1 4.66 -52.95 17.46
C MET A 1 3.73 -52.08 16.62
N THR A 2 2.92 -51.25 17.24
CA THR A 2 1.90 -50.44 16.56
C THR A 2 2.48 -49.05 16.28
N ASN A 3 2.69 -48.71 15.01
CA ASN A 3 3.04 -47.34 14.63
C ASN A 3 1.85 -46.44 14.91
N SER A 4 2.00 -45.53 15.88
CA SER A 4 1.08 -44.40 16.05
C SER A 4 1.34 -43.40 14.92
N PRO A 5 0.32 -42.90 14.22
CA PRO A 5 0.51 -41.82 13.26
C PRO A 5 0.96 -40.57 14.01
N GLU A 6 2.06 -39.97 13.56
CA GLU A 6 2.54 -38.68 14.04
C GLU A 6 1.58 -37.59 13.57
N ILE A 7 0.71 -37.14 14.47
CA ILE A 7 -0.23 -36.05 14.19
C ILE A 7 0.56 -34.75 14.28
N THR A 8 1.20 -34.35 13.18
CA THR A 8 1.63 -32.98 12.99
C THR A 8 0.41 -32.07 13.13
N PRO A 9 0.41 -31.09 14.05
CA PRO A 9 -0.67 -30.13 14.10
C PRO A 9 -0.70 -29.37 12.77
N PRO A 10 -1.87 -29.16 12.15
CA PRO A 10 -1.94 -28.40 10.92
C PRO A 10 -1.33 -27.02 11.16
N THR A 11 -0.32 -26.65 10.37
CA THR A 11 0.21 -25.29 10.35
C THR A 11 -0.96 -24.34 10.06
N PRO A 12 -1.03 -23.17 10.73
CA PRO A 12 -2.13 -22.23 10.56
C PRO A 12 -1.99 -21.46 9.24
N ILE A 13 -2.07 -22.19 8.12
CA ILE A 13 -2.23 -21.65 6.77
C ILE A 13 -3.54 -20.87 6.78
N SER A 14 -3.43 -19.55 6.68
CA SER A 14 -4.58 -18.67 6.60
C SER A 14 -5.32 -18.98 5.29
N PRO A 15 -6.67 -18.91 5.24
CA PRO A 15 -7.41 -19.15 4.00
C PRO A 15 -6.91 -18.34 2.81
N ILE A 16 -6.40 -17.13 3.06
CA ILE A 16 -5.80 -16.24 2.05
C ILE A 16 -4.53 -16.83 1.40
N ASP A 17 -3.72 -17.59 2.13
CA ASP A 17 -2.48 -18.18 1.58
C ASP A 17 -2.82 -19.21 0.48
N LYS A 18 -3.92 -19.96 0.64
CA LYS A 18 -4.41 -20.91 -0.36
C LYS A 18 -4.98 -20.23 -1.61
N GLU A 19 -5.32 -18.95 -1.54
CA GLU A 19 -5.74 -18.15 -2.68
C GLU A 19 -4.50 -17.55 -3.37
N LEU A 20 -3.57 -17.00 -2.60
CA LEU A 20 -2.28 -16.48 -3.07
C LEU A 20 -1.41 -17.55 -3.75
N GLN A 21 -1.51 -18.82 -3.35
CA GLN A 21 -0.80 -19.95 -3.97
C GLN A 21 -1.40 -20.42 -5.30
N ARG A 22 -2.62 -20.00 -5.67
CA ARG A 22 -3.24 -20.37 -6.97
C ARG A 22 -2.76 -19.51 -8.14
N ASP A 23 -2.19 -18.35 -7.84
CA ASP A 23 -1.75 -17.38 -8.83
C ASP A 23 -0.24 -17.52 -9.06
N GLU A 24 0.15 -18.42 -9.96
CA GLU A 24 1.56 -18.64 -10.27
C GLU A 24 2.24 -17.41 -10.90
N GLU A 25 1.48 -16.43 -11.42
CA GLU A 25 2.04 -15.19 -11.96
C GLU A 25 2.41 -14.19 -10.86
N LYS A 26 1.79 -14.26 -9.68
CA LYS A 26 1.99 -13.33 -8.56
C LYS A 26 2.69 -13.96 -7.36
N THR A 27 3.82 -13.38 -6.98
CA THR A 27 4.52 -13.75 -5.74
C THR A 27 4.05 -12.90 -4.57
N ALA A 28 3.58 -13.55 -3.51
CA ALA A 28 3.06 -12.91 -2.32
C ALA A 28 4.05 -12.98 -1.14
N PHE A 29 4.25 -11.84 -0.47
CA PHE A 29 5.09 -11.70 0.71
C PHE A 29 4.27 -11.16 1.89
N LEU A 30 4.55 -11.66 3.09
CA LEU A 30 4.04 -11.10 4.35
C LEU A 30 5.18 -10.34 5.03
N ILE A 31 5.04 -9.03 5.21
CA ILE A 31 5.97 -8.22 6.01
C ILE A 31 5.30 -7.89 7.36
N ALA A 32 5.90 -8.29 8.49
CA ALA A 32 5.34 -8.03 9.82
C ALA A 32 6.34 -7.33 10.75
N GLY A 33 5.93 -6.17 11.28
CA GLY A 33 6.69 -5.38 12.26
C GLY A 33 6.26 -5.66 13.70
N TYR A 34 6.89 -6.63 14.36
CA TYR A 34 6.59 -6.93 15.77
C TYR A 34 7.37 -6.01 16.72
N ALA A 35 6.66 -5.20 17.50
CA ALA A 35 7.25 -4.27 18.47
C ALA A 35 8.23 -4.93 19.48
N ARG A 36 8.01 -6.21 19.81
CA ARG A 36 8.91 -7.00 20.69
C ARG A 36 10.30 -7.20 20.09
N TYR A 37 10.41 -7.39 18.77
CA TYR A 37 11.67 -7.74 18.10
C TYR A 37 12.41 -6.52 17.55
N LYS A 38 11.72 -5.37 17.44
CA LYS A 38 12.26 -4.10 16.92
C LYS A 38 12.91 -4.24 15.53
N CYS A 39 12.32 -5.08 14.70
CA CYS A 39 12.75 -5.41 13.35
C CYS A 39 11.53 -5.93 12.58
N PRO A 40 11.32 -5.54 11.31
CA PRO A 40 10.41 -6.25 10.42
C PRO A 40 10.99 -7.62 10.07
N TYR A 41 10.09 -8.57 9.82
CA TYR A 41 10.39 -9.89 9.26
C TYR A 41 9.55 -10.09 8.01
N VAL A 42 10.07 -10.87 7.06
CA VAL A 42 9.43 -11.12 5.77
C VAL A 42 9.27 -12.62 5.57
N TRP A 43 8.08 -13.07 5.19
CA TRP A 43 7.81 -14.47 4.81
C TRP A 43 7.35 -14.54 3.37
N LEU A 44 7.78 -15.58 2.67
CA LEU A 44 7.26 -15.94 1.36
C LEU A 44 5.97 -16.75 1.53
N ARG A 45 4.88 -16.37 0.84
CA ARG A 45 3.55 -17.00 0.97
C ARG A 45 3.11 -17.76 -0.28
N SER A 46 3.61 -17.40 -1.45
CA SER A 46 3.44 -18.14 -2.72
C SER A 46 4.76 -18.24 -3.50
N ASN A 47 4.79 -19.06 -4.55
CA ASN A 47 5.90 -19.16 -5.51
C ASN A 47 7.30 -19.50 -4.92
N HIS A 48 7.35 -20.25 -3.81
CA HIS A 48 8.61 -20.65 -3.14
C HIS A 48 9.68 -21.22 -4.09
N ARG A 49 9.27 -22.04 -5.06
CA ARG A 49 10.15 -22.67 -6.06
C ARG A 49 10.75 -21.69 -7.10
N LYS A 50 10.16 -20.51 -7.32
CA LYS A 50 10.71 -19.50 -8.25
C LYS A 50 11.84 -18.68 -7.62
N LEU A 51 11.76 -18.46 -6.31
CA LEU A 51 12.65 -17.56 -5.56
C LEU A 51 13.83 -18.26 -4.90
N VAL A 52 13.64 -19.51 -4.49
CA VAL A 52 14.71 -20.32 -3.92
C VAL A 52 14.87 -21.55 -4.79
N GLN A 53 16.09 -21.77 -5.27
CA GLN A 53 16.47 -22.91 -6.10
C GLN A 53 16.51 -24.20 -5.26
N LEU A 54 15.34 -24.61 -4.78
CA LEU A 54 15.13 -25.84 -4.04
C LEU A 54 15.24 -27.03 -4.99
N PRO A 55 15.89 -28.13 -4.58
CA PRO A 55 15.68 -29.43 -5.22
C PRO A 55 14.18 -29.79 -5.19
N ASP A 56 13.68 -30.52 -6.19
CA ASP A 56 12.23 -30.85 -6.34
C ASP A 56 11.58 -31.61 -5.16
N ASN A 57 12.34 -31.95 -4.11
CA ASN A 57 11.90 -32.65 -2.90
C ASN A 57 11.99 -31.83 -1.59
N GLU A 58 12.46 -30.57 -1.62
CA GLU A 58 12.51 -29.71 -0.44
C GLU A 58 11.46 -28.59 -0.55
N GLU A 59 10.43 -28.64 0.29
CA GLU A 59 9.54 -27.49 0.49
C GLU A 59 10.19 -26.51 1.49
N LEU A 60 10.20 -25.23 1.15
CA LEU A 60 10.48 -24.19 2.13
C LEU A 60 9.34 -24.13 3.15
N ASP A 61 9.68 -24.30 4.42
CA ASP A 61 8.76 -24.03 5.52
C ASP A 61 8.31 -22.55 5.47
N ALA A 62 7.04 -22.34 5.13
CA ALA A 62 6.43 -21.03 4.96
C ALA A 62 6.31 -20.22 6.28
N ASP A 63 6.59 -20.85 7.43
CA ASP A 63 6.68 -20.19 8.73
C ASP A 63 8.11 -19.68 9.05
N ILE A 64 9.12 -20.02 8.23
CA ILE A 64 10.48 -19.47 8.33
C ILE A 64 10.58 -18.12 7.60
N PRO A 65 11.01 -17.03 8.27
CA PRO A 65 11.22 -15.75 7.60
C PRO A 65 12.46 -15.77 6.70
N LEU A 66 12.37 -15.07 5.58
CA LEU A 66 13.48 -14.81 4.66
C LEU A 66 14.62 -14.07 5.37
N LYS A 67 15.84 -14.47 5.06
CA LYS A 67 17.07 -13.80 5.51
C LYS A 67 17.43 -12.74 4.49
N LEU A 68 16.94 -11.52 4.72
CA LEU A 68 17.21 -10.35 3.89
C LEU A 68 18.31 -9.49 4.53
N ASP A 69 19.23 -8.97 3.72
CA ASP A 69 20.34 -8.12 4.19
C ASP A 69 19.81 -6.84 4.85
N THR A 70 18.76 -6.23 4.29
CA THR A 70 18.07 -5.09 4.90
C THR A 70 17.49 -5.42 6.28
N THR A 71 16.91 -6.60 6.47
CA THR A 71 16.40 -7.03 7.80
C THR A 71 17.53 -7.34 8.78
N ALA A 72 18.66 -7.88 8.32
CA ALA A 72 19.83 -8.12 9.15
C ALA A 72 20.49 -6.81 9.62
N LEU A 73 20.53 -5.80 8.73
CA LEU A 73 21.14 -4.49 8.98
C LEU A 73 20.19 -3.48 9.65
N TRP A 74 18.91 -3.81 9.85
CA TRP A 74 17.87 -2.93 10.40
C TRP A 74 18.24 -2.23 11.72
N LYS A 75 19.07 -2.88 12.56
CA LYS A 75 19.46 -2.36 13.88
C LYS A 75 20.79 -1.59 13.89
N THR A 76 21.53 -1.62 12.79
CA THR A 76 22.91 -1.10 12.69
C THR A 76 23.09 -0.07 11.59
N GLN A 77 22.21 -0.04 10.59
CA GLN A 77 22.15 0.96 9.53
C GLN A 77 20.78 1.66 9.54
N ASP A 78 20.68 2.78 8.82
CA ASP A 78 19.45 3.55 8.70
C ASP A 78 18.47 2.95 7.67
N ILE A 79 18.12 1.67 7.85
CA ILE A 79 17.23 0.93 6.95
C ILE A 79 15.78 1.44 7.09
N ARG A 80 15.06 1.39 5.98
CA ARG A 80 13.65 1.77 5.85
C ARG A 80 12.84 0.63 5.22
N LEU A 81 11.52 0.72 5.33
CA LEU A 81 10.63 -0.31 4.79
C LEU A 81 10.74 -0.43 3.27
N TRP A 82 10.98 0.67 2.56
CA TRP A 82 11.18 0.64 1.11
C TRP A 82 12.47 -0.07 0.70
N ASP A 83 13.55 -0.03 1.50
CA ASP A 83 14.77 -0.78 1.19
C ASP A 83 14.50 -2.29 1.16
N ILE A 84 13.71 -2.78 2.13
CA ILE A 84 13.26 -4.17 2.20
C ILE A 84 12.42 -4.53 0.98
N ILE A 85 11.52 -3.64 0.54
CA ILE A 85 10.70 -3.84 -0.66
C ILE A 85 11.59 -3.89 -1.92
N ALA A 86 12.59 -3.00 -2.03
CA ALA A 86 13.54 -3.00 -3.15
C ALA A 86 14.36 -4.30 -3.22
N GLU A 87 14.84 -4.80 -2.07
CA GLU A 87 15.54 -6.09 -1.99
C GLU A 87 14.61 -7.25 -2.40
N ILE A 88 13.38 -7.31 -1.88
CA ILE A 88 12.39 -8.33 -2.25
C ILE A 88 12.12 -8.35 -3.75
N ILE A 89 11.89 -7.19 -4.36
CA ILE A 89 11.59 -7.06 -5.80
C ILE A 89 12.81 -7.49 -6.64
N THR A 90 14.01 -7.05 -6.23
CA THR A 90 15.30 -7.43 -6.85
C THR A 90 15.54 -8.95 -6.81
N LEU A 91 15.19 -9.62 -5.71
CA LEU A 91 15.31 -11.07 -5.56
C LEU A 91 14.25 -11.84 -6.37
N THR A 92 13.06 -11.26 -6.56
CA THR A 92 11.90 -11.94 -7.20
C THR A 92 11.96 -11.93 -8.72
N LEU A 93 12.55 -10.89 -9.31
CA LEU A 93 12.53 -10.65 -10.75
C LEU A 93 13.86 -11.01 -11.39
N THR A 94 13.81 -11.79 -12.47
CA THR A 94 14.99 -12.16 -13.28
C THR A 94 14.75 -11.77 -14.74
N PRO A 95 15.53 -10.82 -15.31
CA PRO A 95 16.56 -10.02 -14.65
C PRO A 95 15.99 -9.07 -13.59
N SER A 96 16.84 -8.64 -12.64
CA SER A 96 16.48 -7.59 -11.69
C SER A 96 16.02 -6.32 -12.44
N PRO A 97 14.93 -5.66 -12.01
CA PRO A 97 14.48 -4.44 -12.65
C PRO A 97 15.51 -3.32 -12.45
N PRO A 98 15.66 -2.39 -13.41
CA PRO A 98 16.47 -1.19 -13.23
C PRO A 98 15.90 -0.21 -12.20
N ASN A 99 14.58 -0.23 -11.97
CA ASN A 99 13.90 0.51 -10.92
C ASN A 99 12.89 -0.43 -10.20
N PRO A 100 13.09 -0.78 -8.91
CA PRO A 100 12.11 -1.59 -8.17
C PRO A 100 10.85 -0.79 -7.77
N PHE A 101 10.84 0.53 -7.98
CA PHE A 101 9.69 1.42 -7.76
C PHE A 101 9.21 2.03 -9.09
N GLU A 102 9.37 1.31 -10.20
CA GLU A 102 8.90 1.75 -11.52
C GLU A 102 7.39 2.01 -11.51
N VAL A 103 6.99 3.15 -12.06
CA VAL A 103 5.61 3.62 -12.03
C VAL A 103 4.94 3.38 -13.38
N ASP A 104 3.83 2.64 -13.37
CA ASP A 104 2.90 2.63 -14.49
C ASP A 104 2.21 4.01 -14.58
N THR A 105 2.63 4.83 -15.54
CA THR A 105 2.04 6.15 -15.79
C THR A 105 0.66 6.05 -16.44
N TYR A 106 0.38 4.98 -17.19
CA TYR A 106 -0.91 4.77 -17.86
C TYR A 106 -2.03 4.53 -16.85
N TYR A 107 -1.75 3.86 -15.73
CA TYR A 107 -2.68 3.68 -14.61
C TYR A 107 -3.36 5.00 -14.20
N PHE A 108 -2.60 6.11 -14.09
CA PHE A 108 -3.12 7.41 -13.67
C PHE A 108 -4.05 8.07 -14.71
N GLU A 109 -3.95 7.68 -15.99
CA GLU A 109 -4.89 8.09 -17.04
C GLU A 109 -6.22 7.33 -16.98
N THR A 110 -6.28 6.22 -16.26
CA THR A 110 -7.52 5.44 -16.07
C THR A 110 -8.34 5.88 -14.86
N LEU A 111 -7.76 6.70 -13.96
CA LEU A 111 -8.39 7.12 -12.72
C LEU A 111 -9.38 8.29 -12.91
N PRO A 112 -10.49 8.33 -12.14
CA PRO A 112 -11.29 9.53 -11.97
C PRO A 112 -10.43 10.72 -11.52
N LEU A 113 -10.73 11.92 -11.98
CA LEU A 113 -9.83 13.08 -11.84
C LEU A 113 -9.46 13.41 -10.37
N GLU A 114 -10.43 13.36 -9.46
CA GLU A 114 -10.21 13.58 -8.02
C GLU A 114 -9.29 12.52 -7.39
N GLU A 115 -9.42 11.26 -7.82
CA GLU A 115 -8.55 10.16 -7.42
C GLU A 115 -7.16 10.30 -8.05
N CYS A 116 -7.07 10.75 -9.30
CA CYS A 116 -5.81 10.98 -10.01
C CYS A 116 -4.97 12.05 -9.30
N VAL A 117 -5.55 13.21 -8.96
CA VAL A 117 -4.86 14.28 -8.19
C VAL A 117 -4.36 13.75 -6.84
N THR A 118 -5.20 13.02 -6.12
CA THR A 118 -4.85 12.49 -4.79
C THR A 118 -3.75 11.43 -4.86
N THR A 119 -3.86 10.50 -5.82
CA THR A 119 -2.95 9.34 -5.94
C THR A 119 -1.60 9.73 -6.52
N THR A 120 -1.57 10.63 -7.52
CA THR A 120 -0.31 11.20 -8.04
C THR A 120 0.42 11.97 -6.94
N GLY A 121 -0.26 12.81 -6.17
CA GLY A 121 0.34 13.55 -5.06
C GLY A 121 0.95 12.64 -3.98
N ALA A 122 0.21 11.59 -3.58
CA ALA A 122 0.70 10.59 -2.64
C ALA A 122 1.90 9.78 -3.17
N MET A 123 1.89 9.42 -4.46
CA MET A 123 2.99 8.70 -5.10
C MET A 123 4.25 9.57 -5.21
N ILE A 124 4.11 10.85 -5.55
CA ILE A 124 5.23 11.82 -5.55
C ILE A 124 5.86 11.92 -4.15
N ASP A 125 5.06 12.11 -3.09
CA ASP A 125 5.54 12.20 -1.70
C ASP A 125 6.21 10.89 -1.23
N PHE A 126 5.73 9.72 -1.67
CA PHE A 126 6.42 8.46 -1.44
C PHE A 126 7.77 8.38 -2.15
N LEU A 127 7.80 8.57 -3.48
CA LEU A 127 9.00 8.40 -4.29
C LEU A 127 10.07 9.47 -4.01
N GLN A 128 9.68 10.69 -3.64
CA GLN A 128 10.61 11.70 -3.14
C GLN A 128 11.29 11.26 -1.84
N ARG A 129 10.56 10.61 -0.91
CA ARG A 129 11.17 10.05 0.30
C ARG A 129 12.09 8.87 -0.01
N VAL A 130 11.74 8.00 -0.96
CA VAL A 130 12.65 6.96 -1.45
C VAL A 130 13.92 7.59 -2.01
N TRP A 131 13.81 8.57 -2.92
CA TRP A 131 14.93 9.23 -3.58
C TRP A 131 15.86 9.99 -2.61
N VAL A 132 15.30 10.78 -1.68
CA VAL A 132 16.08 11.56 -0.70
C VAL A 132 16.83 10.67 0.30
N ASN A 133 16.31 9.48 0.60
CA ASN A 133 16.94 8.51 1.51
C ASN A 133 17.71 7.42 0.75
N ALA A 134 17.85 7.54 -0.57
CA ALA A 134 18.51 6.53 -1.38
C ALA A 134 20.03 6.58 -1.13
N LYS A 135 20.64 5.42 -0.87
CA LYS A 135 22.08 5.31 -0.60
C LYS A 135 22.89 5.63 -1.87
N GLU A 136 24.14 6.08 -1.71
CA GLU A 136 25.02 6.43 -2.84
C GLU A 136 25.28 5.26 -3.81
N ASP A 137 25.17 4.02 -3.33
CA ASP A 137 25.32 2.78 -4.09
C ASP A 137 24.00 2.27 -4.72
N CYS A 138 22.88 3.01 -4.61
CA CYS A 138 21.62 2.60 -5.22
C CYS A 138 21.61 2.81 -6.75
N ASN A 139 21.43 1.73 -7.51
CA ASN A 139 21.43 1.79 -8.98
C ASN A 139 20.15 2.41 -9.57
N TYR A 140 19.09 2.58 -8.76
CA TYR A 140 17.76 3.03 -9.20
C TYR A 140 17.43 4.50 -8.92
N GLY A 141 18.22 5.22 -8.09
CA GLY A 141 17.87 6.56 -7.61
C GLY A 141 17.57 7.58 -8.73
N ASN A 142 18.34 7.55 -9.82
CA ASN A 142 18.10 8.42 -10.98
C ASN A 142 16.80 8.11 -11.73
N ARG A 143 16.35 6.85 -11.74
CA ARG A 143 15.11 6.41 -12.39
C ARG A 143 13.88 6.76 -11.53
N VAL A 144 13.98 6.59 -10.22
CA VAL A 144 12.96 7.10 -9.29
C VAL A 144 12.76 8.62 -9.44
N LEU A 145 13.85 9.38 -9.64
CA LEU A 145 13.78 10.82 -9.90
C LEU A 145 13.15 11.16 -11.27
N GLU A 146 13.29 10.29 -12.27
CA GLU A 146 12.63 10.43 -13.58
C GLU A 146 11.11 10.21 -13.43
N ASP A 147 10.71 9.15 -12.74
CA ASP A 147 9.30 8.85 -12.45
C ASP A 147 8.63 9.96 -11.61
N VAL A 148 9.35 10.53 -10.63
CA VAL A 148 8.88 11.71 -9.86
C VAL A 148 8.59 12.91 -10.78
N LYS A 149 9.43 13.20 -11.78
CA LYS A 149 9.21 14.30 -12.71
C LYS A 149 8.01 14.05 -13.61
N ASN A 150 7.87 12.82 -14.12
CA ASN A 150 6.74 12.42 -14.96
C ASN A 150 5.41 12.55 -14.18
N LEU A 151 5.39 12.08 -12.94
CA LEU A 151 4.24 12.23 -12.05
C LEU A 151 3.95 13.69 -11.69
N GLN A 152 4.96 14.53 -11.47
CA GLN A 152 4.76 15.96 -11.21
C GLN A 152 4.07 16.68 -12.36
N ILE A 153 4.44 16.37 -13.61
CA ILE A 153 3.76 16.89 -14.81
C ILE A 153 2.30 16.41 -14.82
N ARG A 154 2.06 15.10 -14.59
CA ARG A 154 0.69 14.55 -14.58
C ARG A 154 -0.19 15.13 -13.47
N HIS A 155 0.37 15.29 -12.27
CA HIS A 155 -0.30 15.87 -11.12
C HIS A 155 -0.72 17.31 -11.37
N PHE A 156 0.17 18.12 -11.96
CA PHE A 156 -0.14 19.51 -12.30
C PHE A 156 -1.29 19.58 -13.32
N ASN A 157 -1.22 18.80 -14.41
CA ASN A 157 -2.31 18.74 -15.39
C ASN A 157 -3.64 18.31 -14.76
N ALA A 158 -3.63 17.27 -13.92
CA ALA A 158 -4.82 16.80 -13.20
C ALA A 158 -5.42 17.88 -12.29
N PHE A 159 -4.57 18.69 -11.65
CA PHE A 159 -4.99 19.75 -10.74
C PHE A 159 -5.62 20.94 -11.49
N GLU A 160 -5.03 21.34 -12.63
CA GLU A 160 -5.59 22.39 -13.49
C GLU A 160 -6.94 21.96 -14.10
N GLU A 161 -7.05 20.73 -14.63
CA GLU A 161 -8.31 20.16 -15.12
C GLU A 161 -9.40 20.17 -14.02
N LEU A 162 -9.04 19.80 -12.79
CA LEU A 162 -9.96 19.78 -11.65
C LEU A 162 -10.38 21.20 -11.24
N HIS A 163 -9.45 22.16 -11.31
CA HIS A 163 -9.73 23.57 -11.06
C HIS A 163 -10.71 24.15 -12.08
N GLU A 164 -10.49 23.90 -13.38
CA GLU A 164 -11.38 24.35 -14.46
C GLU A 164 -12.80 23.81 -14.29
N LEU A 165 -12.95 22.51 -13.99
CA LEU A 165 -14.26 21.90 -13.73
C LEU A 165 -14.95 22.50 -12.50
N ALA A 166 -14.21 22.76 -11.41
CA ALA A 166 -14.76 23.37 -10.21
C ALA A 166 -15.25 24.82 -10.46
N VAL A 167 -14.52 25.60 -11.26
CA VAL A 167 -14.91 26.95 -11.68
C VAL A 167 -16.14 26.91 -12.60
N ALA A 168 -16.14 26.04 -13.62
CA ALA A 168 -17.26 25.89 -14.54
C ALA A 168 -18.55 25.44 -13.83
N HIS A 169 -18.44 24.49 -12.87
CA HIS A 169 -19.56 24.07 -12.05
C HIS A 169 -20.12 25.24 -11.22
N ARG A 170 -19.25 26.03 -10.58
CA ARG A 170 -19.64 27.22 -9.81
C ARG A 170 -20.39 28.25 -10.67
N ASP A 171 -19.89 28.57 -11.86
CA ASP A 171 -20.53 29.52 -12.76
C ASP A 171 -21.88 29.02 -13.29
N ASN A 172 -22.01 27.72 -13.52
CA ASN A 172 -23.28 27.10 -13.90
C ASN A 172 -24.32 27.17 -12.76
N MET A 173 -23.90 26.98 -11.50
CA MET A 173 -24.80 27.18 -10.34
C MET A 173 -25.25 28.65 -10.20
N VAL A 174 -24.38 29.63 -10.47
CA VAL A 174 -24.75 31.06 -10.46
C VAL A 174 -25.78 31.37 -11.55
N LYS A 175 -25.62 30.82 -12.76
CA LYS A 175 -26.57 30.99 -13.87
C LYS A 175 -27.92 30.30 -13.60
N ALA A 176 -27.90 29.09 -13.06
CA ALA A 176 -29.12 28.34 -12.72
C ALA A 176 -29.88 28.92 -11.52
N GLY A 177 -29.20 29.67 -10.64
CA GLY A 177 -29.77 30.28 -9.44
C GLY A 177 -30.58 31.58 -9.66
N SER A 178 -30.81 32.01 -10.91
CA SER A 178 -31.53 33.26 -11.22
C SER A 178 -32.92 33.03 -11.84
N PRO A 179 -33.98 32.81 -11.04
CA PRO A 179 -35.32 33.16 -11.46
C PRO A 179 -35.45 34.69 -11.41
N VAL A 180 -35.67 35.32 -12.56
CA VAL A 180 -36.05 36.74 -12.61
C VAL A 180 -37.47 36.87 -12.06
N VAL A 181 -37.57 37.24 -10.78
CA VAL A 181 -38.83 37.67 -10.15
C VAL A 181 -38.79 39.19 -10.05
N GLU A 182 -39.33 39.87 -11.05
CA GLU A 182 -39.58 41.30 -10.95
C GLU A 182 -40.67 41.58 -9.92
N GLY A 183 -40.38 42.51 -8.99
CA GLY A 183 -41.37 43.41 -8.39
C GLY A 183 -42.53 42.80 -7.59
N GLY A 184 -42.29 42.46 -6.32
CA GLY A 184 -43.37 42.23 -5.34
C GLY A 184 -42.91 42.39 -3.90
N MET A 185 -43.32 43.49 -3.23
CA MET A 185 -43.01 43.70 -1.81
C MET A 185 -43.71 42.64 -0.94
N GLY A 186 -42.94 41.88 -0.17
CA GLY A 186 -43.47 40.93 0.80
C GLY A 186 -42.45 40.56 1.87
N PHE A 187 -42.67 41.00 3.11
CA PHE A 187 -41.94 40.48 4.27
C PHE A 187 -42.37 39.03 4.53
N GLY A 188 -41.50 38.07 4.23
CA GLY A 188 -41.74 36.64 4.42
C GLY A 188 -40.51 35.92 4.97
N HIS A 189 -40.73 34.94 5.85
CA HIS A 189 -39.66 34.16 6.46
C HIS A 189 -38.74 33.51 5.43
N ARG A 190 -37.42 33.57 5.65
CA ARG A 190 -36.46 32.74 4.89
C ARG A 190 -36.82 31.27 5.07
N PRO A 191 -36.94 30.48 3.99
CA PRO A 191 -36.93 29.03 4.10
C PRO A 191 -35.59 28.59 4.70
N ARG A 192 -35.60 27.62 5.63
CA ARG A 192 -34.37 26.88 5.93
C ARG A 192 -33.96 26.12 4.66
N PRO A 193 -32.68 26.07 4.28
CA PRO A 193 -32.24 25.12 3.28
C PRO A 193 -32.58 23.70 3.76
N PRO A 194 -32.96 22.77 2.88
CA PRO A 194 -33.11 21.37 3.25
C PRO A 194 -31.77 20.85 3.78
N PRO A 195 -31.76 19.93 4.76
CA PRO A 195 -30.53 19.30 5.19
C PRO A 195 -29.90 18.60 3.99
N LEU A 196 -28.60 18.82 3.77
CA LEU A 196 -27.83 18.03 2.83
C LEU A 196 -27.98 16.57 3.23
N SER A 197 -28.61 15.76 2.36
CA SER A 197 -28.65 14.32 2.51
C SER A 197 -27.24 13.80 2.26
N VAL A 198 -26.45 13.73 3.33
CA VAL A 198 -25.15 13.07 3.31
C VAL A 198 -25.42 11.57 3.17
N ASN A 199 -25.66 11.14 1.93
CA ASN A 199 -25.45 9.76 1.53
C ASN A 199 -23.94 9.51 1.61
N ALA A 200 -23.47 9.26 2.83
CA ALA A 200 -22.19 8.63 3.08
C ALA A 200 -22.30 7.16 2.63
N GLU A 201 -22.46 6.95 1.32
CA GLU A 201 -22.12 5.68 0.73
C GLU A 201 -20.62 5.49 0.94
N ARG A 202 -20.36 4.52 1.80
CA ARG A 202 -19.12 4.20 2.46
C ARG A 202 -18.11 3.73 1.40
N ILE A 203 -17.45 4.66 0.72
CA ILE A 203 -16.28 4.35 -0.11
C ILE A 203 -15.25 3.71 0.82
N GLN A 204 -15.10 2.40 0.66
CA GLN A 204 -14.24 1.58 1.49
C GLN A 204 -12.80 1.75 1.01
N LEU A 205 -12.23 2.94 1.25
CA LEU A 205 -10.81 3.21 1.06
C LEU A 205 -10.01 2.17 1.84
N GLY A 206 -9.32 1.30 1.10
CA GLY A 206 -8.47 0.23 1.62
C GLY A 206 -7.18 0.76 2.24
N ILE A 207 -7.30 1.64 3.24
CA ILE A 207 -6.18 1.98 4.12
C ILE A 207 -5.82 0.71 4.89
N LEU A 208 -4.55 0.33 4.84
CA LEU A 208 -3.96 -0.75 5.63
C LEU A 208 -4.23 -0.51 7.13
N ASP A 209 -5.24 -1.19 7.69
CA ASP A 209 -5.58 -1.17 9.11
C ASP A 209 -4.51 -1.91 9.92
N LEU A 210 -3.41 -1.21 10.23
CA LEU A 210 -2.48 -1.58 11.28
C LEU A 210 -3.12 -1.32 12.65
N SER A 211 -4.13 -2.14 12.96
CA SER A 211 -4.96 -2.05 14.16
C SER A 211 -4.17 -2.43 15.42
N LEU A 212 -3.42 -1.45 15.93
CA LEU A 212 -2.63 -1.53 17.15
C LEU A 212 -3.56 -1.54 18.40
N ARG A 213 -4.20 -2.70 18.65
CA ARG A 213 -4.98 -2.91 19.86
C ARG A 213 -4.08 -2.87 21.09
N LYS A 214 -4.14 -1.75 21.83
CA LYS A 214 -3.60 -1.65 23.20
C LYS A 214 -4.26 -2.73 24.06
N GLY A 215 -3.44 -3.43 24.84
CA GLY A 215 -3.83 -4.68 25.49
C GLY A 215 -4.75 -4.52 26.70
N VAL A 216 -5.32 -5.65 27.10
CA VAL A 216 -5.86 -5.87 28.45
C VAL A 216 -4.94 -6.89 29.14
N SER A 217 -4.56 -6.59 30.37
CA SER A 217 -3.65 -7.39 31.20
C SER A 217 -4.28 -8.71 31.67
N GLY A 218 -3.51 -9.80 31.68
CA GLY A 218 -3.91 -11.04 32.35
C GLY A 218 -2.84 -12.13 32.37
N SER A 219 -2.29 -12.40 33.56
CA SER A 219 -1.68 -13.68 33.99
C SER A 219 -0.37 -14.18 33.33
N ARG A 220 0.73 -14.04 34.08
CA ARG A 220 1.73 -15.12 34.31
C ARG A 220 1.04 -16.32 35.00
N PRO A 221 1.58 -17.56 35.07
CA PRO A 221 3.01 -17.96 35.08
C PRO A 221 3.31 -19.16 34.11
N GLN A 222 4.44 -19.90 34.09
CA GLN A 222 5.58 -20.04 35.01
C GLN A 222 6.97 -19.87 34.34
N LYS A 223 7.74 -20.96 34.18
CA LYS A 223 9.12 -21.12 33.69
C LYS A 223 9.24 -22.51 33.07
N LEU A 224 10.16 -22.71 32.13
CA LEU A 224 11.02 -23.90 32.15
C LEU A 224 12.44 -23.52 31.67
N LYS A 225 13.43 -23.98 32.45
CA LYS A 225 14.81 -24.24 32.02
C LYS A 225 14.78 -25.57 31.23
N VAL A 226 15.74 -25.92 30.38
CA VAL A 226 17.19 -25.64 30.37
C VAL A 226 17.62 -25.15 29.00
#